data_AF-A0A5M8SA82-F1
#
_entry.id   AF-A0A5M8SA82-F1
#
_cell.length_a   1.000
_cell.length_b   1.000
_cell.length_c   1.000
_cell.angle_alpha   90.00
_cell.angle_beta   90.00
_cell.angle_gamma   90.00
#
_symmetry.space_group_name_H-M   'P 1'
#
loop_
_entity.id
_entity.type
_entity.pdbx_description
1 polymer ?
#
loop_
_entity_poly.entity_id
_entity_poly.type
_entity_poly.pdbx_seq_one_letter_code
_entity_poly.pdbx_strand_id
1 'polypeptide(L)'
;MSTRTIVSAVLGAAAGAALVRSARRATASRPAPQAPPNSPDEQSRNAADDVARRYITWVIMPLWSAVGFLDWLWHRQTSIETTSGAKESVMHLLMMAEAGAPILIGLLLEMNAGSLALMSAGWLVHDITVACDVTYTSSRRVIYPREQHTHSYMQSIPFQIVATLACLYPDQFLALFGLGAHKPDFRLRWRKPPVPVPQLLAIIAAMGLLSGLPHLEELMRCLRAQRDGRAGTGIPSCAPELYSA
;
A
#
# COMPACT_ATOMS: atom_id res chain seq x y z
N MET A 1 -20.83 7.43 21.42
CA MET A 1 -19.81 6.34 21.43
C MET A 1 -20.09 5.44 22.61
N SER A 2 -20.33 4.15 22.37
CA SER A 2 -20.70 3.19 23.40
C SER A 2 -19.49 2.80 24.26
N THR A 3 -19.70 2.60 25.56
CA THR A 3 -18.70 2.18 26.57
C THR A 3 -17.95 0.90 26.18
N ARG A 4 -18.51 0.07 25.29
CA ARG A 4 -17.87 -1.12 24.72
C ARG A 4 -16.66 -0.81 23.81
N THR A 5 -16.65 0.32 23.12
CA THR A 5 -15.55 0.70 22.21
C THR A 5 -14.30 1.14 22.98
N ILE A 6 -14.47 1.71 24.17
CA ILE A 6 -13.36 2.18 25.02
C ILE A 6 -12.66 1.00 25.70
N VAL A 7 -13.40 -0.02 26.14
CA VAL A 7 -12.82 -1.20 26.81
C VAL A 7 -11.97 -2.05 25.85
N SER A 8 -12.39 -2.20 24.58
CA SER A 8 -11.61 -2.92 23.56
C SER A 8 -10.31 -2.19 23.18
N ALA A 9 -10.32 -0.85 23.15
CA ALA A 9 -9.14 -0.05 22.86
C ALA A 9 -8.09 -0.12 24.00
N VAL A 10 -8.54 -0.14 25.26
CA VAL A 10 -7.65 -0.25 26.44
C VAL A 10 -7.03 -1.64 26.58
N LEU A 11 -7.79 -2.71 26.26
CA LEU A 11 -7.26 -4.08 26.26
C LEU A 11 -6.24 -4.31 25.13
N GLY A 12 -6.46 -3.74 23.94
CA GLY A 12 -5.49 -3.78 22.83
C GLY A 12 -4.18 -3.04 23.16
N ALA A 13 -4.27 -1.87 23.79
CA ALA A 13 -3.10 -1.10 24.22
C ALA A 13 -2.30 -1.82 25.33
N ALA A 14 -2.98 -2.46 26.29
CA ALA A 14 -2.33 -3.21 27.37
C ALA A 14 -1.64 -4.48 26.86
N ALA A 15 -2.25 -5.22 25.93
CA ALA A 15 -1.64 -6.37 25.28
C ALA A 15 -0.41 -5.97 24.45
N GLY A 16 -0.49 -4.86 23.70
CA GLY A 16 0.64 -4.29 22.98
C GLY A 16 1.79 -3.88 23.91
N ALA A 17 1.49 -3.21 25.02
CA ALA A 17 2.49 -2.82 26.01
C ALA A 17 3.16 -4.04 26.69
N ALA A 18 2.41 -5.11 26.97
CA ALA A 18 2.95 -6.34 27.54
C ALA A 18 3.88 -7.09 26.57
N LEU A 19 3.50 -7.18 25.28
CA LEU A 19 4.33 -7.73 24.20
C LEU A 19 5.61 -6.92 23.99
N VAL A 20 5.54 -5.59 24.02
CA VAL A 20 6.72 -4.72 23.93
C VAL A 20 7.64 -4.92 25.13
N ARG A 21 7.08 -5.08 26.34
CA ARG A 21 7.86 -5.25 27.57
C ARG A 21 8.52 -6.62 27.67
N SER A 22 7.88 -7.69 27.18
CA SER A 22 8.46 -9.03 27.10
C SER A 22 9.54 -9.10 26.02
N ALA A 23 9.30 -8.50 24.85
CA ALA A 23 10.29 -8.39 23.77
C ALA A 23 11.54 -7.61 24.20
N ARG A 24 11.39 -6.52 24.96
CA ARG A 24 12.52 -5.76 25.55
C ARG A 24 13.36 -6.58 26.53
N ARG A 25 12.75 -7.50 27.28
CA ARG A 25 13.48 -8.39 28.21
C ARG A 25 14.23 -9.49 27.47
N ALA A 26 13.68 -10.01 26.37
CA ALA A 26 14.35 -11.02 25.55
C ALA A 26 15.53 -10.45 24.74
N THR A 27 15.49 -9.16 24.40
CA THR A 27 16.53 -8.46 23.61
C THR A 27 17.57 -7.72 24.45
N ALA A 28 17.50 -7.80 25.78
CA ALA A 28 18.54 -7.28 26.68
C ALA A 28 19.85 -8.10 26.64
N SER A 29 19.98 -9.05 25.71
CA SER A 29 21.26 -9.61 25.32
C SER A 29 22.11 -8.53 24.65
N ARG A 30 23.35 -8.41 25.14
CA ARG A 30 24.39 -7.49 24.64
C ARG A 30 24.36 -7.41 23.11
N PRO A 31 24.43 -6.21 22.50
CA PRO A 31 24.42 -6.07 21.04
C PRO A 31 25.46 -7.01 20.44
N ALA A 32 25.01 -7.93 19.58
CA ALA A 32 25.92 -8.72 18.78
C ALA A 32 26.80 -7.72 18.01
N PRO A 33 28.13 -7.92 17.98
CA PRO A 33 29.00 -7.10 17.14
C PRO A 33 28.42 -7.07 15.72
N GLN A 34 28.42 -5.90 15.07
CA GLN A 34 28.12 -5.85 13.65
C GLN A 34 28.98 -6.89 12.94
N ALA A 35 28.35 -7.77 12.17
CA ALA A 35 29.07 -8.78 11.43
C ALA A 35 30.13 -8.07 10.57
N PRO A 36 31.37 -8.57 10.52
CA PRO A 36 32.42 -7.93 9.75
C PRO A 36 31.99 -7.81 8.28
N PRO A 37 32.38 -6.73 7.58
CA PRO A 37 32.06 -6.54 6.18
C PRO A 37 32.49 -7.78 5.38
N ASN A 38 31.61 -8.28 4.52
CA ASN A 38 31.72 -9.52 3.74
C ASN A 38 31.60 -10.82 4.54
N SER A 39 31.00 -10.80 5.73
CA SER A 39 30.65 -12.03 6.44
C SER A 39 29.64 -12.89 5.65
N PRO A 40 29.60 -14.22 5.85
CA PRO A 40 28.61 -15.09 5.20
C PRO A 40 27.15 -14.65 5.42
N ASP A 41 26.86 -14.12 6.62
CA ASP A 41 25.54 -13.61 6.98
C ASP A 41 25.16 -12.35 6.19
N GLU A 42 26.10 -11.42 6.02
CA GLU A 42 25.91 -10.22 5.22
C GLU A 42 25.74 -10.55 3.73
N GLN A 43 26.54 -11.48 3.19
CA GLN A 43 26.39 -11.96 1.82
C GLN A 43 25.02 -12.60 1.60
N SER A 44 24.55 -13.41 2.55
CA SER A 44 23.22 -14.05 2.49
C SER A 44 22.09 -13.02 2.54
N ARG A 45 22.21 -11.99 3.38
CA ARG A 45 21.25 -10.88 3.44
C ARG A 45 21.22 -10.08 2.15
N ASN A 46 22.38 -9.76 1.58
CA ASN A 46 22.48 -9.04 0.32
C ASN A 46 21.87 -9.85 -0.83
N ALA A 47 22.11 -11.16 -0.87
CA ALA A 47 21.49 -12.05 -1.85
C ALA A 47 19.96 -12.10 -1.70
N ALA A 48 19.45 -12.17 -0.46
CA ALA A 48 18.01 -12.15 -0.20
C ALA A 48 17.35 -10.81 -0.61
N ASP A 49 18.00 -9.68 -0.32
CA ASP A 49 17.54 -8.35 -0.76
C ASP A 49 17.51 -8.27 -2.30
N ASP A 50 18.57 -8.71 -2.98
CA ASP A 50 18.64 -8.72 -4.43
C ASP A 50 17.53 -9.59 -5.07
N VAL A 51 17.27 -10.78 -4.51
CA VAL A 51 16.20 -11.67 -4.99
C VAL A 51 14.83 -11.03 -4.76
N ALA A 52 14.57 -10.50 -3.56
CA ALA A 52 13.31 -9.83 -3.24
C ALA A 52 13.05 -8.64 -4.16
N ARG A 53 14.08 -7.83 -4.43
CA ARG A 53 13.98 -6.69 -5.37
C ARG A 53 13.65 -7.13 -6.78
N ARG A 54 14.30 -8.18 -7.28
CA ARG A 54 14.00 -8.73 -8.62
C ARG A 54 12.58 -9.27 -8.69
N TYR A 55 12.14 -9.99 -7.66
CA TYR A 55 10.77 -10.49 -7.55
C TYR A 55 9.74 -9.34 -7.54
N ILE A 56 9.96 -8.32 -6.71
CA ILE A 56 9.07 -7.16 -6.65
C ILE A 56 9.03 -6.44 -8.02
N THR A 57 10.18 -6.20 -8.62
CA THR A 57 10.28 -5.40 -9.85
C THR A 57 9.76 -6.13 -11.08
N TRP A 58 10.05 -7.42 -11.22
CA TRP A 58 9.76 -8.18 -12.44
C TRP A 58 8.52 -9.07 -12.34
N VAL A 59 7.99 -9.32 -11.14
CA VAL A 59 6.80 -10.14 -10.95
C VAL A 59 5.68 -9.32 -10.34
N ILE A 60 5.90 -8.72 -9.16
CA ILE A 60 4.83 -8.01 -8.45
C ILE A 60 4.41 -6.74 -9.19
N MET A 61 5.35 -5.86 -9.58
CA MET A 61 5.00 -4.59 -10.23
C MET A 61 4.24 -4.77 -11.57
N PRO A 62 4.67 -5.66 -12.49
CA PRO A 62 3.91 -5.88 -13.73
C PRO A 62 2.54 -6.48 -13.47
N LEU A 63 2.46 -7.48 -12.58
CA LEU A 63 1.19 -8.12 -12.23
C LEU A 63 0.23 -7.12 -11.55
N TRP A 64 0.76 -6.29 -10.64
CA TRP A 64 -0.01 -5.24 -9.98
C TRP A 64 -0.52 -4.18 -10.97
N SER A 65 0.31 -3.79 -11.94
CA SER A 65 -0.10 -2.88 -13.01
C SER A 65 -1.20 -3.49 -13.89
N ALA A 66 -1.10 -4.79 -14.19
CA ALA A 66 -2.10 -5.52 -14.98
C ALA A 66 -3.45 -5.63 -14.25
N VAL A 67 -3.46 -5.87 -12.94
CA VAL A 67 -4.72 -5.88 -12.17
C VAL A 67 -5.29 -4.47 -12.03
N GLY A 68 -4.47 -3.42 -11.93
CA GLY A 68 -4.95 -2.03 -11.95
C GLY A 68 -5.57 -1.64 -13.30
N PHE A 69 -5.05 -2.18 -14.41
CA PHE A 69 -5.70 -2.03 -15.72
C PHE A 69 -7.04 -2.79 -15.77
N LEU A 70 -7.08 -3.99 -15.20
CA LEU A 70 -8.29 -4.81 -15.12
C LEU A 70 -9.39 -4.15 -14.28
N ASP A 71 -9.01 -3.48 -13.21
CA ASP A 71 -9.90 -2.68 -12.37
C ASP A 71 -10.62 -1.57 -13.17
N TRP A 72 -9.87 -0.81 -13.96
CA TRP A 72 -10.43 0.17 -14.89
C TRP A 72 -11.43 -0.46 -15.89
N LEU A 73 -11.16 -1.69 -16.38
CA LEU A 73 -12.12 -2.40 -17.24
C LEU A 73 -13.43 -2.72 -16.50
N TRP A 74 -13.35 -3.07 -15.21
CA TRP A 74 -14.54 -3.30 -14.37
C TRP A 74 -15.33 -2.01 -14.15
N HIS A 75 -14.67 -0.89 -13.90
CA HIS A 75 -15.33 0.42 -13.79
C HIS A 75 -15.99 0.85 -15.09
N ARG A 76 -15.36 0.55 -16.24
CA ARG A 76 -15.98 0.75 -17.55
C ARG A 76 -17.20 -0.14 -17.74
N GLN A 77 -17.11 -1.41 -17.37
CA GLN A 77 -18.22 -2.35 -17.49
C GLN A 77 -19.41 -1.95 -16.61
N THR A 78 -19.15 -1.43 -15.41
CA THR A 78 -20.18 -1.05 -14.43
C THR A 78 -20.65 0.40 -14.58
N SER A 79 -20.18 1.11 -15.62
CA SER A 79 -20.56 2.50 -15.90
C SER A 79 -20.36 3.41 -14.67
N ILE A 80 -19.14 3.39 -14.11
CA ILE A 80 -18.76 4.22 -12.97
C ILE A 80 -19.18 5.69 -13.14
N GLU A 81 -19.16 6.21 -14.37
CA GLU A 81 -19.49 7.61 -14.68
C GLU A 81 -20.95 7.99 -14.40
N THR A 82 -21.89 7.04 -14.45
CA THR A 82 -23.32 7.29 -14.17
C THR A 82 -23.76 6.75 -12.82
N THR A 83 -22.90 6.00 -12.12
CA THR A 83 -23.19 5.44 -10.80
C THR A 83 -22.55 6.31 -9.70
N SER A 84 -21.41 5.91 -9.18
CA SER A 84 -20.66 6.57 -8.11
C SER A 84 -19.88 7.82 -8.55
N GLY A 85 -19.55 7.91 -9.84
CA GLY A 85 -19.09 9.11 -10.52
C GLY A 85 -17.70 9.60 -10.13
N ALA A 86 -17.46 10.89 -10.37
CA ALA A 86 -16.12 11.49 -10.30
C ALA A 86 -15.47 11.39 -8.92
N LYS A 87 -16.27 11.33 -7.85
CA LYS A 87 -15.73 11.21 -6.49
C LYS A 87 -15.03 9.87 -6.27
N GLU A 88 -15.59 8.76 -6.74
CA GLU A 88 -14.91 7.45 -6.72
C GLU A 88 -13.62 7.52 -7.54
N SER A 89 -13.71 8.02 -8.78
CA SER A 89 -12.53 8.11 -9.66
C SER A 89 -11.39 8.98 -9.10
N VAL A 90 -11.70 10.06 -8.38
CA VAL A 90 -10.69 10.86 -7.66
C VAL A 90 -10.06 10.06 -6.51
N MET A 91 -10.83 9.26 -5.78
CA MET A 91 -10.28 8.38 -4.75
C MET A 91 -9.35 7.32 -5.35
N HIS A 92 -9.66 6.78 -6.54
CA HIS A 92 -8.74 5.89 -7.26
C HIS A 92 -7.40 6.56 -7.58
N LEU A 93 -7.42 7.79 -8.10
CA LEU A 93 -6.19 8.55 -8.37
C LEU A 93 -5.41 8.87 -7.10
N LEU A 94 -6.11 9.19 -6.01
CA LEU A 94 -5.50 9.41 -4.70
C LEU A 94 -4.84 8.13 -4.19
N MET A 95 -5.54 7.00 -4.22
CA MET A 95 -5.00 5.69 -3.82
C MET A 95 -3.79 5.29 -4.66
N MET A 96 -3.80 5.57 -5.97
CA MET A 96 -2.65 5.34 -6.85
C MET A 96 -1.44 6.20 -6.44
N ALA A 97 -1.65 7.47 -6.07
CA ALA A 97 -0.57 8.34 -5.59
C ALA A 97 -0.04 7.87 -4.21
N GLU A 98 -0.94 7.52 -3.29
CA GLU A 98 -0.62 7.01 -1.96
C GLU A 98 0.16 5.69 -2.02
N ALA A 99 -0.21 4.79 -2.93
CA ALA A 99 0.49 3.54 -3.18
C ALA A 99 1.85 3.77 -3.89
N GLY A 100 1.90 4.73 -4.82
CA GLY A 100 3.12 5.09 -5.54
C GLY A 100 4.23 5.64 -4.64
N ALA A 101 3.88 6.37 -3.58
CA ALA A 101 4.86 6.99 -2.68
C ALA A 101 5.76 5.96 -1.95
N PRO A 102 5.23 4.91 -1.27
CA PRO A 102 6.04 3.81 -0.73
C PRO A 102 6.91 3.10 -1.77
N ILE A 103 6.41 2.89 -2.99
CA ILE A 103 7.20 2.28 -4.08
C ILE A 103 8.41 3.16 -4.41
N LEU A 104 8.19 4.47 -4.58
CA LEU A 104 9.28 5.40 -4.86
C LEU A 104 10.29 5.45 -3.71
N ILE A 105 9.84 5.39 -2.46
CA ILE A 105 10.75 5.27 -1.30
C ILE A 105 11.60 4.01 -1.41
N GLY A 106 10.99 2.84 -1.65
CA GLY A 106 11.72 1.56 -1.75
C GLY A 106 12.67 1.46 -2.95
N LEU A 107 12.37 2.19 -4.04
CA LEU A 107 13.22 2.27 -5.22
C LEU A 107 14.40 3.24 -5.03
N LEU A 108 14.13 4.40 -4.44
CA LEU A 108 15.05 5.54 -4.45
C LEU A 108 15.88 5.68 -3.18
N LEU A 109 15.40 5.22 -2.04
CA LEU A 109 16.05 5.40 -0.75
C LEU A 109 16.67 4.10 -0.22
N GLU A 110 17.70 4.25 0.61
CA GLU A 110 18.21 3.15 1.42
C GLU A 110 17.14 2.72 2.43
N MET A 111 17.05 1.41 2.68
CA MET A 111 16.10 0.90 3.66
C MET A 111 16.66 1.05 5.07
N ASN A 112 16.08 1.96 5.84
CA ASN A 112 16.37 2.20 7.23
C ASN A 112 15.07 2.48 8.00
N ALA A 113 15.17 2.81 9.29
CA ALA A 113 14.00 3.06 10.12
C ALA A 113 13.13 4.19 9.53
N GLY A 114 13.74 5.28 9.04
CA GLY A 114 13.01 6.37 8.38
C GLY A 114 12.23 5.93 7.14
N SER A 115 12.88 5.24 6.21
CA SER A 115 12.23 4.72 4.99
C SER A 115 11.11 3.74 5.32
N LEU A 116 11.35 2.79 6.25
CA LEU A 116 10.34 1.81 6.69
C LEU A 116 9.14 2.49 7.36
N ALA A 117 9.37 3.51 8.19
CA ALA A 117 8.31 4.28 8.83
C ALA A 117 7.45 5.01 7.81
N LEU A 118 8.07 5.69 6.83
CA LEU A 118 7.34 6.39 5.77
C LEU A 118 6.55 5.42 4.88
N MET A 119 7.13 4.28 4.51
CA MET A 119 6.41 3.27 3.73
C MET A 119 5.23 2.69 4.51
N SER A 120 5.41 2.40 5.81
CA SER A 120 4.35 1.88 6.68
C SER A 120 3.23 2.91 6.87
N ALA A 121 3.58 4.19 7.05
CA ALA A 121 2.61 5.27 7.16
C ALA A 121 1.85 5.47 5.83
N GLY A 122 2.55 5.45 4.70
CA GLY A 122 1.93 5.54 3.38
C GLY A 122 0.97 4.38 3.10
N TRP A 123 1.35 3.15 3.46
CA TRP A 123 0.44 2.01 3.40
C TRP A 123 -0.79 2.18 4.29
N LEU A 124 -0.63 2.64 5.54
CA LEU A 124 -1.76 2.84 6.45
C LEU A 124 -2.72 3.91 5.92
N VAL A 125 -2.20 5.03 5.40
CA VAL A 125 -3.02 6.08 4.77
C VAL A 125 -3.76 5.49 3.57
N HIS A 126 -3.08 4.75 2.71
CA HIS A 126 -3.68 4.08 1.57
C HIS A 126 -4.82 3.13 1.98
N ASP A 127 -4.62 2.29 3.00
CA ASP A 127 -5.62 1.33 3.46
C ASP A 127 -6.85 2.03 4.08
N ILE A 128 -6.66 3.17 4.75
CA ILE A 128 -7.76 4.03 5.20
C ILE A 128 -8.52 4.62 4.01
N THR A 129 -7.83 5.06 2.96
CA THR A 129 -8.47 5.56 1.74
C THR A 129 -9.25 4.45 1.02
N VAL A 130 -8.73 3.22 0.98
CA VAL A 130 -9.46 2.04 0.46
C VAL A 130 -10.74 1.80 1.27
N ALA A 131 -10.67 1.85 2.60
CA ALA A 131 -11.86 1.70 3.44
C ALA A 131 -12.90 2.81 3.19
N CYS A 132 -12.44 4.05 3.00
CA CYS A 132 -13.29 5.18 2.62
C CYS A 132 -13.95 4.97 1.26
N ASP A 133 -13.20 4.46 0.28
CA ASP A 133 -13.70 4.15 -1.05
C ASP A 133 -14.79 3.10 -0.99
N VAL A 134 -14.53 1.91 -0.42
CA VAL A 134 -15.53 0.83 -0.32
C VAL A 134 -16.80 1.29 0.41
N THR A 135 -16.65 2.08 1.47
CA THR A 135 -17.80 2.67 2.19
C THR A 135 -18.60 3.62 1.30
N TYR A 136 -17.93 4.38 0.44
CA TYR A 136 -18.58 5.27 -0.51
C TYR A 136 -19.24 4.51 -1.68
N THR A 137 -18.61 3.47 -2.22
CA THR A 137 -19.02 2.84 -3.47
C THR A 137 -20.10 1.78 -3.29
N SER A 138 -20.09 1.07 -2.16
CA SER A 138 -21.01 -0.04 -1.85
C SER A 138 -22.50 0.31 -1.99
N SER A 139 -22.92 1.53 -1.61
CA SER A 139 -24.32 1.96 -1.73
C SER A 139 -24.66 2.63 -3.07
N ARG A 140 -23.74 2.65 -4.05
CA ARG A 140 -23.84 3.46 -5.28
C ARG A 140 -23.71 2.65 -6.56
N ARG A 141 -23.12 1.46 -6.52
CA ARG A 141 -23.02 0.58 -7.69
C ARG A 141 -22.96 -0.88 -7.29
N VAL A 142 -23.22 -1.76 -8.25
CA VAL A 142 -22.99 -3.19 -8.08
C VAL A 142 -21.51 -3.46 -8.26
N ILE A 143 -20.87 -4.01 -7.22
CA ILE A 143 -19.49 -4.47 -7.26
C ILE A 143 -19.52 -5.99 -7.43
N TYR A 144 -19.13 -6.50 -8.60
CA TYR A 144 -19.22 -7.92 -8.89
C TYR A 144 -18.14 -8.72 -8.15
N PRO A 145 -18.35 -10.03 -7.86
CA PRO A 145 -17.33 -10.86 -7.20
C PRO A 145 -15.97 -10.88 -7.89
N ARG A 146 -15.95 -10.79 -9.24
CA ARG A 146 -14.71 -10.72 -10.02
C ARG A 146 -13.91 -9.44 -9.73
N GLU A 147 -14.61 -8.32 -9.57
CA GLU A 147 -14.02 -7.03 -9.25
C GLU A 147 -13.50 -7.06 -7.81
N GLN A 148 -14.28 -7.59 -6.88
CA GLN A 148 -13.84 -7.79 -5.49
C GLN A 148 -12.59 -8.67 -5.37
N HIS A 149 -12.47 -9.70 -6.22
CA HIS A 149 -11.26 -10.52 -6.27
C HIS A 149 -10.05 -9.72 -6.79
N THR A 150 -10.24 -8.88 -7.81
CA THR A 150 -9.21 -7.95 -8.31
C THR A 150 -8.80 -6.96 -7.21
N HIS A 151 -9.75 -6.35 -6.51
CA HIS A 151 -9.51 -5.42 -5.39
C HIS A 151 -8.77 -6.08 -4.25
N SER A 152 -9.16 -7.30 -3.85
CA SER A 152 -8.49 -8.05 -2.78
C SER A 152 -6.99 -8.25 -3.08
N TYR A 153 -6.67 -8.55 -4.35
CA TYR A 153 -5.30 -8.70 -4.78
C TYR A 153 -4.56 -7.35 -4.75
N MET A 154 -5.16 -6.30 -5.31
CA MET A 154 -4.58 -4.94 -5.34
C MET A 154 -4.33 -4.36 -3.95
N GLN A 155 -5.29 -4.48 -3.03
CA GLN A 155 -5.22 -3.93 -1.67
C GLN A 155 -4.10 -4.59 -0.86
N SER A 156 -3.89 -5.89 -1.04
CA SER A 156 -2.95 -6.64 -0.20
C SER A 156 -1.47 -6.43 -0.57
N ILE A 157 -1.16 -6.06 -1.82
CA ILE A 157 0.22 -5.93 -2.32
C ILE A 157 1.03 -4.86 -1.55
N PRO A 158 0.55 -3.62 -1.33
CA PRO A 158 1.27 -2.63 -0.55
C PRO A 158 1.69 -3.13 0.84
N PHE A 159 0.78 -3.81 1.55
CA PHE A 159 1.10 -4.43 2.83
C PHE A 159 2.18 -5.50 2.69
N GLN A 160 2.06 -6.39 1.71
CA GLN A 160 3.03 -7.48 1.49
C GLN A 160 4.43 -6.95 1.20
N ILE A 161 4.56 -5.85 0.45
CA ILE A 161 5.86 -5.20 0.18
C ILE A 161 6.44 -4.65 1.48
N VAL A 162 5.65 -3.90 2.26
CA VAL A 162 6.11 -3.34 3.56
C VAL A 162 6.51 -4.45 4.52
N ALA A 163 5.70 -5.51 4.63
CA ALA A 163 5.96 -6.65 5.50
C ALA A 163 7.24 -7.40 5.08
N THR A 164 7.44 -7.61 3.77
CA THR A 164 8.67 -8.23 3.25
C THR A 164 9.90 -7.42 3.61
N LEU A 165 9.83 -6.09 3.44
CA LEU A 165 10.94 -5.20 3.77
C LEU A 165 11.19 -5.12 5.29
N ALA A 166 10.15 -5.14 6.11
CA ALA A 166 10.30 -5.26 7.56
C ALA A 166 11.05 -6.54 7.96
N CYS A 167 10.76 -7.66 7.29
CA CYS A 167 11.45 -8.93 7.51
C CYS A 167 12.90 -8.94 6.99
N LEU A 168 13.19 -8.25 5.88
CA LEU A 168 14.54 -8.13 5.32
C LEU A 168 15.45 -7.19 6.11
N TYR A 169 14.87 -6.18 6.76
CA TYR A 169 15.58 -5.16 7.54
C TYR A 169 15.13 -5.13 9.01
N PRO A 170 15.20 -6.28 9.72
CA PRO A 170 14.62 -6.42 11.06
C PRO A 170 15.29 -5.50 12.07
N ASP A 171 16.60 -5.25 11.94
CA ASP A 171 17.37 -4.39 12.84
C ASP A 171 16.81 -2.96 12.89
N GLN A 172 16.44 -2.42 11.73
CA GLN A 172 15.91 -1.06 11.60
C GLN A 172 14.39 -1.02 11.84
N PHE A 173 13.67 -2.06 11.45
CA PHE A 173 12.23 -2.16 11.71
C PHE A 173 11.93 -2.28 13.21
N LEU A 174 12.61 -3.17 13.93
CA LEU A 174 12.43 -3.33 15.38
C LEU A 174 12.84 -2.07 16.14
N ALA A 175 13.87 -1.38 15.68
CA ALA A 175 14.34 -0.14 16.29
C ALA A 175 13.27 0.97 16.29
N LEU A 176 12.30 0.96 15.36
CA LEU A 176 11.15 1.88 15.37
C LEU A 176 10.32 1.78 16.65
N PHE A 177 10.28 0.59 17.25
CA PHE A 177 9.52 0.30 18.46
C PHE A 177 10.41 0.33 19.72
N GLY A 178 11.67 0.75 19.59
CA GLY A 178 12.67 0.64 20.65
C GLY A 178 12.92 -0.80 21.07
N LEU A 179 12.85 -1.73 20.11
CA LEU A 179 13.20 -3.14 20.24
C LEU A 179 14.51 -3.41 19.47
N GLY A 180 15.21 -4.48 19.84
CA GLY A 180 16.45 -4.89 19.19
C GLY A 180 17.69 -4.12 19.67
N ALA A 181 18.84 -4.50 19.11
CA ALA A 181 20.16 -4.01 19.52
C ALA A 181 20.58 -2.69 18.86
N HIS A 182 19.92 -2.29 17.78
CA HIS A 182 20.30 -1.15 16.96
C HIS A 182 19.48 0.10 17.28
N LYS A 183 20.10 1.28 17.15
CA LYS A 183 19.38 2.55 17.20
C LYS A 183 18.67 2.79 15.85
N PRO A 184 17.46 3.38 15.85
CA PRO A 184 16.76 3.68 14.61
C PRO A 184 17.50 4.78 13.84
N ASP A 185 17.76 4.54 12.57
CA ASP A 185 18.32 5.54 11.65
C ASP A 185 17.20 6.15 10.80
N PHE A 186 16.89 7.41 11.08
CA PHE A 186 15.84 8.18 10.38
C PHE A 186 16.37 9.02 9.21
N ARG A 187 17.67 8.95 8.89
CA ARG A 187 18.25 9.75 7.81
C ARG A 187 17.82 9.20 6.46
N LEU A 188 17.06 9.97 5.69
CA LEU A 188 16.72 9.60 4.32
C LEU A 188 17.95 9.75 3.43
N ARG A 189 18.44 8.64 2.89
CA ARG A 189 19.62 8.60 2.00
C ARG A 189 19.22 7.96 0.68
N TRP A 190 19.73 8.52 -0.41
CA TRP A 190 19.60 7.90 -1.72
C TRP A 190 20.25 6.52 -1.74
N ARG A 191 19.57 5.57 -2.37
CA ARG A 191 20.02 4.20 -2.53
C ARG A 191 21.38 4.15 -3.22
N LYS A 192 22.25 3.26 -2.73
CA LYS A 192 23.53 2.91 -3.35
C LYS A 192 23.62 1.39 -3.57
N PRO A 193 23.87 0.91 -4.81
CA PRO A 193 23.88 1.69 -6.04
C PRO A 193 22.47 2.23 -6.38
N PRO A 194 22.38 3.35 -7.13
CA PRO A 194 21.08 3.86 -7.58
C PRO A 194 20.41 2.86 -8.54
N VAL A 195 19.09 2.89 -8.63
CA VAL A 195 18.35 2.16 -9.67
C VAL A 195 18.80 2.68 -11.03
N PRO A 196 19.18 1.80 -11.98
CA PRO A 196 19.51 2.23 -13.34
C PRO A 196 18.38 3.08 -13.93
N VAL A 197 18.72 4.27 -14.45
CA VAL A 197 17.73 5.22 -15.00
C VAL A 197 16.80 4.58 -16.04
N PRO A 198 17.28 3.73 -16.99
CA PRO A 198 16.38 3.06 -17.93
C PRO A 198 15.35 2.17 -17.24
N GLN A 199 15.73 1.49 -16.16
CA GLN A 199 14.82 0.66 -15.37
C GLN A 199 13.78 1.52 -14.64
N LEU A 200 14.20 2.62 -14.03
CA LEU A 200 13.28 3.55 -13.37
C LEU A 200 12.27 4.14 -14.36
N LEU A 201 12.73 4.59 -15.53
CA LEU A 201 11.86 5.12 -16.58
C LEU A 201 10.90 4.06 -17.12
N ALA A 202 11.34 2.81 -17.28
CA ALA A 202 10.49 1.71 -17.70
C ALA A 202 9.37 1.42 -16.69
N ILE A 203 9.68 1.44 -15.38
CA ILE A 203 8.69 1.25 -14.32
C ILE A 203 7.66 2.40 -14.35
N ILE A 204 8.13 3.65 -14.38
CA ILE A 204 7.23 4.83 -14.42
C ILE A 204 6.36 4.82 -15.68
N ALA A 205 6.94 4.48 -16.84
CA ALA A 205 6.20 4.40 -18.09
C ALA A 205 5.15 3.27 -18.06
N ALA A 206 5.49 2.09 -17.54
CA ALA A 206 4.56 0.97 -17.41
C ALA A 206 3.39 1.31 -16.48
N MET A 207 3.67 1.88 -15.30
CA MET A 207 2.64 2.33 -14.35
C MET A 207 1.78 3.45 -14.96
N GLY A 208 2.40 4.41 -15.64
CA GLY A 208 1.70 5.49 -16.33
C GLY A 208 0.78 4.98 -17.44
N LEU A 209 1.23 4.01 -18.23
CA LEU A 209 0.46 3.45 -19.35
C LEU A 209 -0.66 2.52 -18.91
N LEU A 210 -0.40 1.62 -17.95
CA LEU A 210 -1.32 0.59 -17.53
C LEU A 210 -2.26 1.02 -16.39
N SER A 211 -1.88 2.04 -15.62
CA SER A 211 -2.68 2.50 -14.47
C SER A 211 -3.00 3.99 -14.59
N GLY A 212 -2.02 4.86 -14.83
CA GLY A 212 -2.24 6.31 -14.89
C GLY A 212 -3.22 6.74 -15.98
N LEU A 213 -2.93 6.41 -17.25
CA LEU A 213 -3.76 6.80 -18.40
C LEU A 213 -5.19 6.26 -18.33
N PRO A 214 -5.45 4.98 -17.99
CA PRO A 214 -6.80 4.47 -17.81
C PRO A 214 -7.60 5.24 -16.75
N HIS A 215 -7.03 5.52 -15.58
CA HIS A 215 -7.75 6.21 -14.51
C HIS A 215 -7.96 7.71 -14.80
N LEU A 216 -7.05 8.34 -15.57
CA LEU A 216 -7.30 9.68 -16.12
C LEU A 216 -8.46 9.68 -17.13
N GLU A 217 -8.54 8.66 -17.99
CA GLU A 217 -9.68 8.48 -18.90
C GLU A 217 -10.99 8.26 -18.14
N GLU A 218 -10.98 7.47 -17.07
CA GLU A 218 -12.11 7.25 -16.19
C GLU A 218 -12.59 8.56 -15.54
N LEU A 219 -11.68 9.34 -14.97
CA LEU A 219 -12.02 10.65 -14.39
C LEU A 219 -12.64 11.55 -15.45
N MET A 220 -12.08 11.59 -16.66
CA MET A 220 -12.64 12.34 -17.77
C MET A 220 -14.05 11.88 -18.14
N ARG A 221 -14.33 10.56 -18.18
CA ARG A 221 -15.68 10.02 -18.41
C ARG A 221 -16.64 10.46 -17.31
N CYS A 222 -16.23 10.38 -16.06
CA CYS A 222 -17.02 10.79 -14.90
C CYS A 222 -17.35 12.28 -14.91
N LEU A 223 -16.36 13.14 -15.19
CA LEU A 223 -16.55 14.58 -15.27
C LEU A 223 -17.48 14.98 -16.43
N ARG A 224 -17.40 14.27 -17.58
CA ARG A 224 -18.34 14.47 -18.70
C ARG A 224 -19.76 14.09 -18.28
N ALA A 225 -19.96 12.91 -17.69
CA ALA A 225 -21.28 12.49 -17.23
C ALA A 225 -21.87 13.43 -16.16
N GLN A 226 -21.04 13.96 -15.26
CA GLN A 226 -21.47 14.99 -14.30
C GLN A 226 -21.91 16.28 -14.98
N ARG A 227 -21.18 16.76 -16.00
CA ARG A 227 -21.55 17.94 -16.78
C ARG A 227 -22.86 17.73 -17.57
N ASP A 228 -23.08 16.52 -18.05
CA ASP A 228 -24.30 16.14 -18.78
C ASP A 228 -25.50 15.85 -17.86
N GLY A 229 -25.36 15.97 -16.53
CA GLY A 229 -26.42 15.66 -15.58
C GLY A 229 -26.76 14.17 -15.46
N ARG A 230 -25.86 13.28 -15.89
CA ARG A 230 -26.02 11.81 -15.85
C ARG A 230 -25.39 11.16 -14.62
N ALA A 231 -24.69 11.93 -13.78
CA ALA A 231 -24.10 11.40 -12.55
C ALA A 231 -25.21 10.92 -11.60
N GLY A 232 -25.08 9.68 -11.11
CA GLY A 232 -26.03 9.06 -10.20
C GLY A 232 -27.27 8.44 -10.85
N THR A 233 -27.51 8.64 -12.16
CA THR A 233 -28.70 8.08 -12.83
C THR A 233 -28.66 6.55 -12.97
N GLY A 234 -27.47 5.95 -12.84
CA GLY A 234 -27.25 4.50 -12.90
C GLY A 234 -27.30 3.81 -11.54
N ILE A 235 -27.51 4.53 -10.43
CA ILE A 235 -27.55 3.94 -9.09
C ILE A 235 -28.81 3.05 -8.99
N PRO A 236 -28.68 1.74 -8.65
CA PRO A 236 -29.84 0.87 -8.47
C PRO A 236 -30.75 1.40 -7.35
N SER A 237 -32.07 1.40 -7.58
CA SER A 237 -33.04 1.93 -6.60
C SER A 237 -33.02 1.20 -5.25
N CYS A 238 -32.67 -0.09 -5.24
CA CYS A 238 -32.53 -0.89 -4.03
C CYS A 238 -31.18 -0.74 -3.32
N ALA A 239 -30.16 -0.10 -3.94
CA ALA A 239 -28.82 -0.02 -3.39
C ALA A 239 -28.75 0.74 -2.04
N PRO A 240 -29.45 1.86 -1.85
CA PRO A 240 -29.49 2.52 -0.54
C PRO A 240 -30.08 1.63 0.55
N GLU A 241 -31.11 0.84 0.26
CA GLU A 241 -31.76 -0.04 1.24
C GLU A 241 -30.93 -1.27 1.60
N LEU A 242 -30.21 -1.83 0.64
CA LEU A 242 -29.38 -3.02 0.84
C LEU A 242 -28.05 -2.74 1.54
N TYR A 243 -27.52 -1.52 1.41
CA TYR A 243 -26.15 -1.17 1.82
C TYR A 243 -26.06 0.05 2.74
N SER A 244 -27.18 0.58 3.24
CA SER A 244 -27.17 1.55 4.35
C SER A 244 -26.93 0.83 5.68
N ALA A 245 -25.66 0.65 6.03
CA ALA A 245 -25.23 0.21 7.36
C ALA A 245 -24.74 1.40 8.20
#